data_AF-A0A951CRP6-F1
#
_entry.id   AF-A0A951CRP6-F1
#
_cell.length_a   1.000
_cell.length_b   1.000
_cell.length_c   1.000
_cell.angle_alpha   90.00
_cell.angle_beta   90.00
_cell.angle_gamma   90.00
#
_symmetry.space_group_name_H-M   'P 1'
#
loop_
_entity.id
_entity.type
_entity.pdbx_description
1 polymer ?
#
loop_
_entity_poly.entity_id
_entity_poly.type
_entity_poly.pdbx_seq_one_letter_code
_entity_poly.pdbx_strand_id
1 'polypeptide(L)'
;MTGNLALFQAPVELLRLFLTHREDIVENLEAVLNAQRKPVRYLQDRSLLSRHFEDCFCAGASVTASQTRLRGQLEEAHWDAGFRPRQVQYLHNDLIHPAEMTIRGFHCWQQTRWPGRNGRMHYAHTLFNLYVIRCLQFLSMRLWDADPSSAGVRLAEIQGVLDDLWRSSPAGQPVIVRDARWLIPLAQSLITDELAPYFEVARRVVGTLPEADVLEIQKAHVRMLGGHLTSQIRYYCTKDGVAIDEHSVVLRTRTSNALDFALLVQGLVGLLKAYDCALRSGDERTRLDMAGAICQGISVDPELFLNRVDLLSAYSMIEHVFIAEQAKQGAHEGPAAYSPLGRRHVKLLKEYGALIDRLTSALRKDLPRFRPVDGGYSPYGVIFGLPSHLIEHMALKALQHDAETRFSLEDVFVDEVDGDTSAAKLAWVNGWRRLPHIDPEVQRLYDYPQQFAEDIYGRIERELGRRDSNTETRGGSRTGRLYLVSGDPETDLKTPAIPELPSRYFGSSDKQIVAAKKAEPFDRAQLLRKRQEGHFLVIYETLGGWIALKKELLTEVLGAGCDARIAGLPREAVEALRLMCRSLCNTCAPPLIEKS
;
A
#
# COMPACT_ATOMS: atom_id res chain seq x y z
N MET A 1 11.41 27.76 -21.02
CA MET A 1 11.25 27.49 -19.57
C MET A 1 9.86 27.83 -19.02
N THR A 2 8.91 28.30 -19.84
CA THR A 2 7.53 28.68 -19.42
C THR A 2 6.49 27.53 -19.45
N GLY A 3 6.86 26.34 -19.95
CA GLY A 3 5.91 25.23 -20.13
C GLY A 3 5.52 24.46 -18.86
N ASN A 4 6.36 24.43 -17.81
CA ASN A 4 6.10 23.59 -16.63
C ASN A 4 5.31 24.27 -15.51
N LEU A 5 5.27 25.61 -15.42
CA LEU A 5 4.42 26.30 -14.44
C LEU A 5 2.92 26.17 -14.77
N ALA A 6 2.58 26.01 -16.05
CA ALA A 6 1.21 25.83 -16.50
C ALA A 6 0.59 24.50 -16.01
N LEU A 7 1.41 23.49 -15.69
CA LEU A 7 0.94 22.14 -15.37
C LEU A 7 0.33 22.00 -13.97
N PHE A 8 0.61 22.92 -13.05
CA PHE A 8 0.01 22.92 -11.70
C PHE A 8 -1.07 23.98 -11.55
N GLN A 9 -0.75 25.23 -11.92
CA GLN A 9 -1.63 26.36 -11.67
C GLN A 9 -2.92 26.31 -12.49
N ALA A 10 -2.85 25.92 -13.77
CA ALA A 10 -4.03 25.90 -14.63
C ALA A 10 -5.07 24.86 -14.16
N PRO A 11 -4.68 23.65 -13.70
CA PRO A 11 -5.61 22.77 -13.00
C PRO A 11 -6.21 23.35 -11.71
N VAL A 12 -5.43 24.04 -10.86
CA VAL A 12 -5.97 24.70 -9.65
C VAL A 12 -7.07 25.71 -10.00
N GLU A 13 -6.82 26.56 -10.99
CA GLU A 13 -7.78 27.55 -11.46
C GLU A 13 -9.03 26.90 -12.05
N LEU A 14 -8.86 25.82 -12.83
CA LEU A 14 -9.98 25.04 -13.37
C LEU A 14 -10.83 24.42 -12.25
N LEU A 15 -10.22 23.87 -11.21
CA LEU A 15 -10.96 23.29 -10.09
C LEU A 15 -11.73 24.37 -9.32
N ARG A 16 -11.13 25.54 -9.08
CA ARG A 16 -11.85 26.68 -8.46
C ARG A 16 -13.01 27.17 -9.32
N LEU A 17 -12.85 27.16 -10.65
CA LEU A 17 -13.94 27.47 -11.56
C LEU A 17 -15.08 26.45 -11.42
N PHE A 18 -14.79 25.15 -11.33
CA PHE A 18 -15.81 24.13 -11.08
C PHE A 18 -16.53 24.36 -9.74
N LEU A 19 -15.81 24.71 -8.67
CA LEU A 19 -16.43 25.04 -7.38
C LEU A 19 -17.36 26.26 -7.48
N THR A 20 -16.99 27.26 -8.27
CA THR A 20 -17.81 28.47 -8.50
C THR A 20 -19.10 28.14 -9.25
N HIS A 21 -19.04 27.19 -10.19
CA HIS A 21 -20.17 26.73 -11.00
C HIS A 21 -20.79 25.42 -10.50
N ARG A 22 -20.63 25.10 -9.21
CA ARG A 22 -21.10 23.84 -8.61
C ARG A 22 -22.56 23.55 -8.94
N GLU A 23 -23.47 24.51 -8.72
CA GLU A 23 -24.90 24.29 -8.87
C GLU A 23 -25.28 23.92 -10.32
N ASP A 24 -24.72 24.62 -11.31
CA ASP A 24 -24.96 24.33 -12.73
C ASP A 24 -24.45 22.93 -13.10
N ILE A 25 -23.25 22.57 -12.63
CA ILE A 25 -22.64 21.26 -12.89
C ILE A 25 -23.47 20.16 -12.22
N VAL A 26 -23.92 20.36 -10.98
CA VAL A 26 -24.71 19.39 -10.23
C VAL A 26 -26.08 19.18 -10.85
N GLU A 27 -26.75 20.22 -11.36
CA GLU A 27 -28.00 20.08 -12.11
C GLU A 27 -27.79 19.24 -13.38
N ASN A 28 -26.69 19.44 -14.11
CA ASN A 28 -26.34 18.62 -15.26
C ASN A 28 -26.06 17.16 -14.87
N LEU A 29 -25.36 16.94 -13.75
CA LEU A 29 -25.11 15.61 -13.21
C LEU A 29 -26.42 14.92 -12.78
N GLU A 30 -27.36 15.63 -12.18
CA GLU A 30 -28.68 15.10 -11.85
C GLU A 30 -29.44 14.67 -13.11
N ALA A 31 -29.34 15.44 -14.19
CA ALA A 31 -29.95 15.08 -15.47
C ALA A 31 -29.35 13.79 -16.05
N VAL A 32 -28.04 13.56 -15.88
CA VAL A 32 -27.38 12.28 -16.22
C VAL A 32 -27.90 11.15 -15.33
N LEU A 33 -28.10 11.40 -14.04
CA LEU A 33 -28.63 10.42 -13.08
C LEU A 33 -30.13 10.11 -13.25
N ASN A 34 -30.89 10.98 -13.93
CA ASN A 34 -32.30 10.76 -14.25
C ASN A 34 -32.48 9.72 -15.38
N ALA A 35 -32.06 8.49 -15.08
CA ALA A 35 -31.88 7.41 -16.05
C ALA A 35 -32.91 6.28 -15.91
N GLN A 36 -33.96 6.44 -15.09
CA GLN A 36 -34.92 5.37 -14.79
C GLN A 36 -35.57 4.75 -16.05
N ARG A 37 -35.77 5.56 -17.10
CA ARG A 37 -36.36 5.12 -18.38
C ARG A 37 -35.33 4.85 -19.48
N LYS A 38 -34.02 4.93 -19.18
CA LYS A 38 -32.96 4.64 -20.14
C LYS A 38 -32.80 3.13 -20.32
N PRO A 39 -32.34 2.65 -21.49
CA PRO A 39 -32.09 1.23 -21.72
C PRO A 39 -31.05 0.69 -20.73
N VAL A 40 -31.13 -0.60 -20.36
CA VAL A 40 -30.15 -1.25 -19.46
C VAL A 40 -28.70 -1.06 -19.95
N ARG A 41 -28.48 -1.10 -21.28
CA ARG A 41 -27.17 -0.84 -21.88
C ARG A 41 -26.59 0.53 -21.50
N TYR A 42 -27.43 1.57 -21.40
CA TYR A 42 -26.98 2.90 -20.97
C TYR A 42 -26.46 2.88 -19.53
N LEU A 43 -27.13 2.13 -18.64
CA LEU A 43 -26.79 2.05 -17.21
C LEU A 43 -25.48 1.29 -16.95
N GLN A 44 -24.94 0.60 -17.97
CA GLN A 44 -23.73 -0.23 -17.88
C GLN A 44 -22.61 0.23 -18.81
N ASP A 45 -22.87 1.18 -19.72
CA ASP A 45 -21.89 1.67 -20.68
C ASP A 45 -20.95 2.70 -20.02
N ARG A 46 -19.84 2.19 -19.49
CA ARG A 46 -18.81 3.00 -18.82
C ARG A 46 -18.25 4.11 -19.71
N SER A 47 -18.00 3.84 -20.98
CA SER A 47 -17.41 4.82 -21.90
C SER A 47 -18.38 5.96 -22.21
N LEU A 48 -19.67 5.64 -22.40
CA LEU A 48 -20.71 6.64 -22.61
C LEU A 48 -20.94 7.49 -21.36
N LEU A 49 -21.08 6.84 -20.20
CA LEU A 49 -21.30 7.54 -18.93
C LEU A 49 -20.10 8.40 -18.54
N SER A 50 -18.87 7.95 -18.80
CA SER A 50 -17.67 8.75 -18.62
C SER A 50 -17.73 10.04 -19.43
N ARG A 51 -18.08 9.96 -20.72
CA ARG A 51 -18.20 11.14 -21.56
C ARG A 51 -19.28 12.09 -21.07
N HIS A 52 -20.50 11.59 -20.83
CA HIS A 52 -21.60 12.42 -20.35
C HIS A 52 -21.29 13.09 -19.00
N PHE A 53 -20.64 12.36 -18.09
CA PHE A 53 -20.23 12.89 -16.79
C PHE A 53 -19.24 14.04 -16.95
N GLU A 54 -18.15 13.83 -17.70
CA GLU A 54 -17.12 14.85 -17.90
C GLU A 54 -17.64 16.05 -18.71
N ASP A 55 -18.59 15.84 -19.62
CA ASP A 55 -19.23 16.93 -20.36
C ASP A 55 -20.02 17.86 -19.42
N CYS A 56 -20.52 17.37 -18.27
CA CYS A 56 -21.15 18.23 -17.26
C CYS A 56 -20.18 19.27 -16.69
N PHE A 57 -18.87 18.97 -16.67
CA PHE A 57 -17.82 19.89 -16.21
C PHE A 57 -17.27 20.73 -17.34
N CYS A 58 -17.04 20.14 -18.52
CA CYS A 58 -16.22 20.75 -19.57
C CYS A 58 -17.00 21.34 -20.76
N ALA A 59 -18.30 21.07 -20.90
CA ALA A 59 -19.12 21.57 -22.01
C ALA A 59 -19.86 22.88 -21.69
N GLY A 60 -19.78 23.36 -20.44
CA GLY A 60 -20.40 24.61 -20.02
C GLY A 60 -19.77 25.85 -20.66
N ALA A 61 -20.55 26.91 -20.87
CA ALA A 61 -20.10 28.16 -21.49
C ALA A 61 -19.03 28.91 -20.66
N SER A 62 -18.88 28.59 -19.38
CA SER A 62 -17.88 29.17 -18.48
C SER A 62 -16.47 28.59 -18.68
N VAL A 63 -16.33 27.44 -19.36
CA VAL A 63 -15.05 26.79 -19.59
C VAL A 63 -14.48 27.17 -20.95
N THR A 64 -13.29 27.76 -20.95
CA THR A 64 -12.58 28.13 -22.18
C THR A 64 -12.03 26.90 -22.91
N ALA A 65 -11.83 27.00 -24.22
CA ALA A 65 -11.21 25.92 -25.00
C ALA A 65 -9.82 25.49 -24.45
N SER A 66 -9.05 26.42 -23.88
CA SER A 66 -7.79 26.08 -23.21
C SER A 66 -7.98 25.26 -21.93
N GLN A 67 -9.02 25.53 -21.15
CA GLN A 67 -9.36 24.76 -19.96
C GLN A 67 -9.94 23.39 -20.32
N THR A 68 -10.76 23.29 -21.37
CA THR A 68 -11.26 21.99 -21.88
C THR A 68 -10.10 21.07 -22.27
N ARG A 69 -9.00 21.61 -22.80
CA ARG A 69 -7.80 20.82 -23.14
C ARG A 69 -7.10 20.21 -21.92
N LEU A 70 -7.34 20.70 -20.70
CA LEU A 70 -6.78 20.14 -19.46
C LEU A 70 -7.46 18.83 -19.05
N ARG A 71 -8.62 18.48 -19.64
CA ARG A 71 -9.32 17.20 -19.41
C ARG A 71 -8.37 16.04 -19.70
N GLY A 72 -8.28 15.09 -18.76
CA GLY A 72 -7.41 13.91 -18.86
C GLY A 72 -5.91 14.16 -18.63
N GLN A 73 -5.39 15.39 -18.76
CA GLN A 73 -3.94 15.63 -18.68
C GLN A 73 -3.32 15.24 -17.34
N LEU A 74 -4.01 15.48 -16.22
CA LEU A 74 -3.52 15.09 -14.90
C LEU A 74 -3.42 13.56 -14.74
N GLU A 75 -4.37 12.83 -15.33
CA GLU A 75 -4.39 11.37 -15.31
C GLU A 75 -3.30 10.79 -16.22
N GLU A 76 -3.18 11.30 -17.45
CA GLU A 76 -2.11 10.91 -18.37
C GLU A 76 -0.73 11.17 -17.74
N ALA A 77 -0.54 12.34 -17.13
CA ALA A 77 0.69 12.70 -16.45
C ALA A 77 0.98 11.83 -15.21
N HIS A 78 -0.05 11.29 -14.56
CA HIS A 78 0.08 10.33 -13.47
C HIS A 78 0.51 8.95 -14.00
N TRP A 79 -0.09 8.50 -15.11
CA TRP A 79 0.31 7.26 -15.78
C TRP A 79 1.73 7.32 -16.32
N ASP A 80 2.11 8.43 -16.94
CA ASP A 80 3.47 8.66 -17.45
C ASP A 80 4.52 8.77 -16.33
N ALA A 81 4.08 9.05 -15.10
CA ALA A 81 4.92 9.00 -13.91
C ALA A 81 5.08 7.56 -13.35
N GLY A 82 4.56 6.55 -14.05
CA GLY A 82 4.67 5.13 -13.70
C GLY A 82 3.53 4.61 -12.81
N PHE A 83 2.45 5.38 -12.66
CA PHE A 83 1.27 4.97 -11.88
C PHE A 83 0.10 4.48 -12.75
N ARG A 84 0.40 3.95 -13.94
CA ARG A 84 -0.63 3.36 -14.80
C ARG A 84 -1.22 2.11 -14.13
N PRO A 85 -2.55 2.05 -13.90
CA PRO A 85 -3.24 0.86 -13.46
C PRO A 85 -2.87 -0.39 -14.23
N ARG A 86 -2.41 -1.42 -13.51
CA ARG A 86 -2.33 -2.78 -14.06
C ARG A 86 -3.74 -3.33 -14.25
N GLN A 87 -3.99 -4.00 -15.37
CA GLN A 87 -5.23 -4.76 -15.52
C GLN A 87 -5.20 -6.01 -14.63
N VAL A 88 -6.11 -6.05 -13.65
CA VAL A 88 -6.28 -7.19 -12.75
C VAL A 88 -7.63 -7.84 -13.04
N GLN A 89 -7.62 -9.14 -13.25
CA GLN A 89 -8.85 -9.88 -13.55
C GLN A 89 -9.78 -9.82 -12.34
N TYR A 90 -11.04 -9.44 -12.56
CA TYR A 90 -12.10 -9.34 -11.53
C TYR A 90 -11.87 -8.29 -10.43
N LEU A 91 -10.89 -7.38 -10.59
CA LEU A 91 -10.65 -6.29 -9.63
C LEU A 91 -10.60 -4.95 -10.36
N HIS A 92 -11.37 -3.98 -9.87
CA HIS A 92 -11.21 -2.59 -10.28
C HIS A 92 -9.96 -2.03 -9.60
N ASN A 93 -8.93 -1.74 -10.39
CA ASN A 93 -7.61 -1.30 -9.92
C ASN A 93 -7.31 0.12 -10.41
N ASP A 94 -8.20 1.07 -10.14
CA ASP A 94 -8.08 2.46 -10.56
C ASP A 94 -8.44 3.36 -9.37
N LEU A 95 -8.11 4.64 -9.46
CA LEU A 95 -8.68 5.63 -8.56
C LEU A 95 -10.18 5.70 -8.86
N ILE A 96 -10.95 6.28 -7.94
CA ILE A 96 -12.41 6.33 -8.10
C ILE A 96 -12.78 7.09 -9.34
N HIS A 97 -13.46 6.42 -10.26
CA HIS A 97 -13.96 7.01 -11.48
C HIS A 97 -15.45 7.36 -11.33
N PRO A 98 -15.88 8.62 -11.49
CA PRO A 98 -17.28 8.98 -11.24
C PRO A 98 -18.30 8.25 -12.14
N ALA A 99 -17.92 7.88 -13.37
CA ALA A 99 -18.76 7.01 -14.20
C ALA A 99 -18.99 5.63 -13.58
N GLU A 100 -17.97 5.04 -12.95
CA GLU A 100 -18.11 3.77 -12.23
C GLU A 100 -19.04 3.95 -11.02
N MET A 101 -18.89 5.05 -10.28
CA MET A 101 -19.80 5.37 -9.17
C MET A 101 -21.24 5.57 -9.64
N THR A 102 -21.43 6.19 -10.82
CA THR A 102 -22.74 6.34 -11.46
C THR A 102 -23.37 4.98 -11.77
N ILE A 103 -22.61 4.06 -12.37
CA ILE A 103 -23.07 2.69 -12.67
C ILE A 103 -23.46 1.96 -11.37
N ARG A 104 -22.62 2.04 -10.33
CA ARG A 104 -22.91 1.40 -9.03
C ARG A 104 -24.10 2.06 -8.32
N GLY A 105 -24.30 3.36 -8.47
CA GLY A 105 -25.48 4.09 -8.00
C GLY A 105 -26.76 3.58 -8.68
N PHE A 106 -26.74 3.43 -10.01
CA PHE A 106 -27.85 2.83 -10.75
C PHE A 106 -28.14 1.40 -10.29
N HIS A 107 -27.11 0.58 -10.12
CA HIS A 107 -27.26 -0.77 -9.59
C HIS A 107 -27.93 -0.76 -8.20
N CYS A 108 -27.49 0.11 -7.29
CA CYS A 108 -28.09 0.24 -5.96
C CYS A 108 -29.58 0.64 -6.05
N TRP A 109 -29.94 1.58 -6.92
CA TRP A 109 -31.34 2.01 -7.09
C TRP A 109 -32.22 0.96 -7.77
N GLN A 110 -31.65 0.11 -8.62
CA GLN A 110 -32.35 -1.04 -9.19
C GLN A 110 -32.69 -2.11 -8.13
N GLN A 111 -31.81 -2.31 -7.14
CA GLN A 111 -32.02 -3.25 -6.05
C GLN A 111 -32.88 -2.70 -4.91
N THR A 112 -33.02 -1.37 -4.84
CA THR A 112 -33.77 -0.69 -3.78
C THR A 112 -34.94 0.07 -4.38
N ARG A 113 -34.89 1.40 -4.36
CA ARG A 113 -35.88 2.28 -4.95
C ARG A 113 -35.16 3.43 -5.65
N TRP A 114 -35.60 3.74 -6.87
CA TRP A 114 -35.18 4.95 -7.56
C TRP A 114 -35.55 6.20 -6.75
N PRO A 115 -34.58 7.07 -6.43
CA PRO A 115 -34.86 8.28 -5.67
C PRO A 115 -35.61 9.30 -6.54
N GLY A 116 -36.37 10.17 -5.88
CA GLY A 116 -36.86 11.40 -6.48
C GLY A 116 -35.73 12.37 -6.78
N ARG A 117 -36.06 13.52 -7.37
CA ARG A 117 -35.07 14.56 -7.76
C ARG A 117 -34.14 14.92 -6.61
N ASN A 118 -34.66 15.16 -5.40
CA ASN A 118 -33.83 15.55 -4.25
C ASN A 118 -32.77 14.50 -3.88
N GLY A 119 -33.10 13.21 -3.94
CA GLY A 119 -32.13 12.15 -3.68
C GLY A 119 -31.08 12.04 -4.80
N ARG A 120 -31.49 12.25 -6.06
CA ARG A 120 -30.52 12.31 -7.19
C ARG A 120 -29.62 13.55 -7.10
N MET A 121 -30.16 14.71 -6.74
CA MET A 121 -29.39 15.94 -6.48
C MET A 121 -28.37 15.73 -5.37
N HIS A 122 -28.79 15.12 -4.25
CA HIS A 122 -27.88 14.81 -3.15
C HIS A 122 -26.71 13.94 -3.63
N TYR A 123 -26.99 12.90 -4.41
CA TYR A 123 -25.93 12.05 -4.95
C TYR A 123 -25.10 12.75 -6.05
N ALA A 124 -25.69 13.63 -6.85
CA ALA A 124 -24.99 14.45 -7.83
C ALA A 124 -23.94 15.35 -7.16
N HIS A 125 -24.26 15.97 -6.02
CA HIS A 125 -23.26 16.70 -5.21
C HIS A 125 -22.14 15.77 -4.72
N THR A 126 -22.44 14.55 -4.30
CA THR A 126 -21.42 13.57 -3.91
C THR A 126 -20.51 13.21 -5.09
N LEU A 127 -21.07 12.96 -6.27
CA LEU A 127 -20.28 12.68 -7.48
C LEU A 127 -19.43 13.88 -7.92
N PHE A 128 -19.95 15.10 -7.78
CA PHE A 128 -19.18 16.32 -8.00
C PHE A 128 -17.96 16.38 -7.06
N ASN A 129 -18.17 16.15 -5.76
CA ASN A 129 -17.11 16.15 -4.76
C ASN A 129 -16.05 15.08 -5.08
N LEU A 130 -16.47 13.88 -5.49
CA LEU A 130 -15.57 12.81 -5.90
C LEU A 130 -14.73 13.16 -7.12
N TYR A 131 -15.31 13.82 -8.13
CA TYR A 131 -14.55 14.24 -9.30
C TYR A 131 -13.46 15.24 -8.93
N VAL A 132 -13.79 16.25 -8.12
CA VAL A 132 -12.79 17.22 -7.63
C VAL A 132 -11.70 16.52 -6.80
N ILE A 133 -12.05 15.60 -5.91
CA ILE A 133 -11.08 14.81 -5.13
C ILE A 133 -10.17 13.99 -6.05
N ARG A 134 -10.72 13.30 -7.07
CA ARG A 134 -9.91 12.55 -8.06
C ARG A 134 -8.89 13.48 -8.73
N CYS A 135 -9.31 14.67 -9.15
CA CYS A 135 -8.40 15.64 -9.74
C CYS A 135 -7.33 16.11 -8.73
N LEU A 136 -7.70 16.35 -7.47
CA LEU A 136 -6.75 16.73 -6.42
C LEU A 136 -5.78 15.59 -6.07
N GLN A 137 -6.19 14.31 -6.14
CA GLN A 137 -5.30 13.16 -6.02
C GLN A 137 -4.22 13.18 -7.10
N PHE A 138 -4.60 13.34 -8.37
CA PHE A 138 -3.61 13.47 -9.44
C PHE A 138 -2.73 14.71 -9.31
N LEU A 139 -3.33 15.86 -8.95
CA LEU A 139 -2.61 17.11 -8.76
C LEU A 139 -1.60 17.03 -7.60
N SER A 140 -1.89 16.26 -6.55
CA SER A 140 -0.96 16.00 -5.44
C SER A 140 0.32 15.28 -5.88
N MET A 141 0.29 14.59 -7.02
CA MET A 141 1.48 13.95 -7.60
C MET A 141 2.32 14.92 -8.45
N ARG A 142 1.81 16.15 -8.68
CA ARG A 142 2.44 17.22 -9.46
C ARG A 142 3.07 18.32 -8.59
N LEU A 143 3.09 18.13 -7.26
CA LEU A 143 3.69 19.08 -6.30
C LEU A 143 5.13 19.48 -6.67
N TRP A 144 5.88 18.58 -7.30
CA TRP A 144 7.30 18.76 -7.63
C TRP A 144 7.58 19.23 -9.06
N ASP A 145 6.55 19.57 -9.84
CA ASP A 145 6.72 20.02 -11.21
C ASP A 145 7.46 21.36 -11.31
N ALA A 146 8.30 21.56 -12.31
CA ALA A 146 9.12 22.78 -12.48
C ALA A 146 10.17 23.03 -11.36
N ASP A 147 9.73 23.29 -10.13
CA ASP A 147 10.55 23.63 -8.97
C ASP A 147 10.11 22.81 -7.73
N PRO A 148 10.92 21.82 -7.32
CA PRO A 148 10.65 21.02 -6.13
C PRO A 148 10.60 21.80 -4.81
N SER A 149 11.23 22.98 -4.72
CA SER A 149 11.22 23.78 -3.49
C SER A 149 9.86 24.43 -3.19
N SER A 150 9.02 24.56 -4.22
CA SER A 150 7.65 25.06 -4.11
C SER A 150 6.62 24.01 -3.66
N ALA A 151 7.03 22.76 -3.41
CA ALA A 151 6.11 21.66 -3.11
C ALA A 151 5.21 21.91 -1.88
N GLY A 152 5.75 22.54 -0.82
CA GLY A 152 4.97 22.89 0.37
C GLY A 152 3.90 23.94 0.10
N VAL A 153 4.22 24.98 -0.69
CA VAL A 153 3.27 26.03 -1.09
C VAL A 153 2.13 25.43 -1.91
N ARG A 154 2.46 24.57 -2.87
CA ARG A 154 1.47 23.88 -3.70
C ARG A 154 0.59 22.91 -2.94
N LEU A 155 1.14 22.24 -1.93
CA LEU A 155 0.34 21.39 -1.05
C LEU A 155 -0.69 22.23 -0.26
N ALA A 156 -0.29 23.41 0.22
CA ALA A 156 -1.22 24.35 0.85
C ALA A 156 -2.27 24.89 -0.15
N GLU A 157 -1.93 25.08 -1.43
CA GLU A 157 -2.90 25.44 -2.46
C GLU A 157 -3.93 24.32 -2.71
N ILE A 158 -3.51 23.06 -2.75
CA ILE A 158 -4.42 21.89 -2.81
C ILE A 158 -5.33 21.87 -1.59
N GLN A 159 -4.79 22.10 -0.38
CA GLN A 159 -5.60 22.21 0.83
C GLN A 159 -6.63 23.34 0.71
N GLY A 160 -6.27 24.50 0.18
CA GLY A 160 -7.21 25.60 -0.04
C GLY A 160 -8.37 25.23 -0.97
N VAL A 161 -8.11 24.50 -2.06
CA VAL A 161 -9.18 24.00 -2.94
C VAL A 161 -10.05 22.96 -2.24
N LEU A 162 -9.44 22.10 -1.41
CA LEU A 162 -10.17 21.11 -0.61
C LEU A 162 -11.07 21.78 0.45
N ASP A 163 -10.58 22.81 1.12
CA ASP A 163 -11.34 23.60 2.08
C ASP A 163 -12.51 24.32 1.41
N ASP A 164 -12.29 24.90 0.22
CA ASP A 164 -13.34 25.55 -0.57
C ASP A 164 -14.39 24.53 -1.08
N LEU A 165 -13.96 23.30 -1.43
CA LEU A 165 -14.86 22.20 -1.77
C LEU A 165 -15.83 21.91 -0.62
N TRP A 166 -15.32 21.80 0.61
CA TRP A 166 -16.18 21.49 1.76
C TRP A 166 -17.02 22.69 2.21
N ARG A 167 -16.46 23.90 2.19
CA ARG A 167 -17.19 25.13 2.52
C ARG A 167 -18.38 25.38 1.58
N SER A 168 -18.23 25.04 0.30
CA SER A 168 -19.28 25.19 -0.72
C SER A 168 -20.24 24.00 -0.82
N SER A 169 -19.99 22.91 -0.09
CA SER A 169 -20.86 21.73 -0.14
C SER A 169 -22.15 21.96 0.65
N PRO A 170 -23.32 21.52 0.15
CA PRO A 170 -24.57 21.58 0.90
C PRO A 170 -24.48 20.86 2.26
N ALA A 171 -25.27 21.33 3.23
CA ALA A 171 -25.40 20.66 4.51
C ALA A 171 -25.82 19.19 4.34
N GLY A 172 -25.17 18.31 5.10
CA GLY A 172 -25.41 16.86 5.03
C GLY A 172 -24.65 16.14 3.91
N GLN A 173 -23.81 16.81 3.11
CA GLN A 173 -22.83 16.10 2.28
C GLN A 173 -21.72 15.51 3.16
N PRO A 174 -21.26 14.26 2.89
CA PRO A 174 -20.15 13.68 3.62
C PRO A 174 -18.84 14.38 3.26
N VAL A 175 -18.06 14.73 4.29
CA VAL A 175 -16.68 15.20 4.10
C VAL A 175 -15.80 13.97 3.92
N ILE A 176 -15.35 13.73 2.69
CA ILE A 176 -14.68 12.48 2.33
C ILE A 176 -13.22 12.47 2.82
N VAL A 177 -12.48 13.55 2.56
CA VAL A 177 -11.08 13.73 2.97
C VAL A 177 -10.93 15.17 3.41
N ARG A 178 -10.38 15.42 4.61
CA ARG A 178 -10.18 16.76 5.17
C ARG A 178 -8.80 17.31 4.88
N ASP A 179 -7.81 16.44 4.75
CA ASP A 179 -6.41 16.81 4.71
C ASP A 179 -5.76 16.42 3.37
N ALA A 180 -5.24 17.41 2.65
CA ALA A 180 -4.59 17.23 1.36
C ALA A 180 -3.38 16.27 1.42
N ARG A 181 -2.77 16.10 2.59
CA ARG A 181 -1.64 15.18 2.82
C ARG A 181 -2.03 13.71 2.65
N TRP A 182 -3.31 13.39 2.84
CA TRP A 182 -3.85 12.04 2.62
C TRP A 182 -4.05 11.73 1.13
N LEU A 183 -4.13 12.74 0.27
CA LEU A 183 -4.32 12.55 -1.18
C LEU A 183 -3.10 11.93 -1.86
N ILE A 184 -1.89 12.18 -1.36
CA ILE A 184 -0.64 11.64 -1.91
C ILE A 184 -0.59 10.09 -1.79
N PRO A 185 -0.79 9.49 -0.60
CA PRO A 185 -0.84 8.03 -0.49
C PRO A 185 -2.09 7.43 -1.17
N LEU A 186 -3.21 8.15 -1.22
CA LEU A 186 -4.38 7.71 -2.00
C LEU A 186 -4.09 7.63 -3.50
N ALA A 187 -3.38 8.60 -4.06
CA ALA A 187 -2.97 8.59 -5.46
C ALA A 187 -1.99 7.45 -5.79
N GLN A 188 -1.34 6.87 -4.77
CA GLN A 188 -0.47 5.71 -4.88
C GLN A 188 -1.19 4.40 -4.52
N SER A 189 -2.51 4.39 -4.35
CA SER A 189 -3.23 3.17 -3.93
C SER A 189 -3.39 2.11 -5.03
N LEU A 190 -2.89 2.37 -6.23
CA LEU A 190 -3.02 1.52 -7.41
C LEU A 190 -2.01 0.38 -7.39
N ILE A 191 -2.33 -0.72 -8.06
CA ILE A 191 -1.34 -1.74 -8.41
C ILE A 191 -0.80 -1.42 -9.80
N THR A 192 0.51 -1.27 -9.94
CA THR A 192 1.18 -0.85 -11.18
C THR A 192 2.30 -1.82 -11.52
N ASP A 193 2.73 -1.86 -12.79
CA ASP A 193 3.86 -2.70 -13.20
C ASP A 193 5.23 -2.05 -12.87
N GLU A 194 5.23 -0.76 -12.55
CA GLU A 194 6.42 0.02 -12.18
C GLU A 194 6.44 0.33 -10.69
N LEU A 195 7.38 -0.27 -9.95
CA LEU A 195 7.46 -0.11 -8.49
C LEU A 195 8.40 1.01 -8.02
N ALA A 196 9.36 1.43 -8.85
CA ALA A 196 10.28 2.51 -8.51
C ALA A 196 9.58 3.86 -8.19
N PRO A 197 8.50 4.27 -8.89
CA PRO A 197 7.80 5.53 -8.64
C PRO A 197 7.34 5.74 -7.19
N TYR A 198 6.83 4.70 -6.50
CA TYR A 198 6.41 4.80 -5.10
C TYR A 198 7.53 5.28 -4.18
N PHE A 199 8.73 4.71 -4.37
CA PHE A 199 9.89 5.05 -3.56
C PHE A 199 10.47 6.43 -3.90
N GLU A 200 10.33 6.88 -5.16
CA GLU A 200 10.70 8.23 -5.56
C GLU A 200 9.77 9.28 -4.96
N VAL A 201 8.46 9.02 -4.90
CA VAL A 201 7.50 9.90 -4.21
C VAL A 201 7.84 9.98 -2.73
N ALA A 202 8.05 8.85 -2.06
CA ALA A 202 8.48 8.83 -0.66
C ALA A 202 9.84 9.51 -0.44
N ARG A 203 10.72 9.56 -1.45
CA ARG A 203 11.97 10.33 -1.40
C ARG A 203 11.73 11.82 -1.47
N ARG A 204 10.87 12.24 -2.40
CA ARG A 204 10.54 13.64 -2.63
C ARG A 204 9.79 14.23 -1.43
N VAL A 205 8.81 13.52 -0.87
CA VAL A 205 8.12 13.92 0.37
C VAL A 205 9.11 14.28 1.46
N VAL A 206 9.97 13.33 1.85
CA VAL A 206 10.96 13.55 2.94
C VAL A 206 12.00 14.61 2.59
N GLY A 207 12.33 14.79 1.31
CA GLY A 207 13.40 15.68 0.86
C GLY A 207 12.99 17.13 0.62
N THR A 208 11.69 17.42 0.46
CA THR A 208 11.24 18.76 0.01
C THR A 208 10.10 19.37 0.82
N LEU A 209 9.34 18.57 1.58
CA LEU A 209 8.20 19.09 2.34
C LEU A 209 8.60 19.47 3.77
N PRO A 210 7.87 20.39 4.42
CA PRO A 210 8.03 20.69 5.84
C PRO A 210 7.87 19.44 6.71
N GLU A 211 8.58 19.38 7.84
CA GLU A 211 8.60 18.20 8.72
C GLU A 211 7.19 17.76 9.18
N ALA A 212 6.32 18.71 9.52
CA ALA A 212 4.94 18.42 9.92
C ALA A 212 4.14 17.75 8.80
N ASP A 213 4.35 18.16 7.54
CA ASP A 213 3.66 17.58 6.40
C ASP A 213 4.22 16.20 6.05
N VAL A 214 5.54 16.04 6.11
CA VAL A 214 6.20 14.74 5.98
C VAL A 214 5.63 13.75 6.98
N LEU A 215 5.52 14.16 8.25
CA LEU A 215 5.04 13.30 9.32
C LEU A 215 3.59 12.87 9.10
N GLU A 216 2.70 13.80 8.73
CA GLU A 216 1.30 13.47 8.47
C GLU A 216 1.15 12.55 7.24
N ILE A 217 1.90 12.80 6.16
CA ILE A 217 1.89 11.92 4.97
C ILE A 217 2.37 10.51 5.34
N GLN A 218 3.43 10.39 6.14
CA GLN A 218 3.92 9.10 6.62
C GLN A 218 2.90 8.39 7.51
N LYS A 219 2.21 9.14 8.38
CA LYS A 219 1.14 8.61 9.24
C LYS A 219 -0.03 8.06 8.42
N ALA A 220 -0.52 8.85 7.45
CA ALA A 220 -1.56 8.44 6.52
C ALA A 220 -1.17 7.17 5.75
N HIS A 221 0.05 7.15 5.23
CA HIS A 221 0.59 6.02 4.47
C HIS A 221 0.69 4.74 5.30
N VAL A 222 1.25 4.82 6.51
CA VAL A 222 1.40 3.67 7.42
C VAL A 222 0.04 3.12 7.85
N ARG A 223 -0.91 3.99 8.19
CA ARG A 223 -2.27 3.58 8.59
C ARG A 223 -3.02 2.88 7.47
N MET A 224 -2.99 3.46 6.26
CA MET A 224 -3.67 2.87 5.10
C MET A 224 -3.03 1.56 4.63
N LEU A 225 -1.69 1.47 4.60
CA LEU A 225 -1.01 0.21 4.27
C LEU A 225 -1.23 -0.85 5.35
N GLY A 226 -1.17 -0.48 6.63
CA GLY A 226 -1.48 -1.38 7.74
C GLY A 226 -2.88 -1.99 7.58
N GLY A 227 -3.90 -1.14 7.39
CA GLY A 227 -5.27 -1.57 7.16
C GLY A 227 -5.48 -2.40 5.88
N HIS A 228 -4.80 -2.04 4.78
CA HIS A 228 -4.83 -2.83 3.54
C HIS A 228 -4.33 -4.26 3.77
N LEU A 229 -3.20 -4.40 4.47
CA LEU A 229 -2.56 -5.68 4.68
C LEU A 229 -3.29 -6.54 5.71
N THR A 230 -3.86 -5.95 6.78
CA THR A 230 -4.74 -6.70 7.70
C THR A 230 -6.02 -7.15 7.01
N SER A 231 -6.56 -6.35 6.08
CA SER A 231 -7.69 -6.75 5.25
C SER A 231 -7.35 -7.94 4.34
N GLN A 232 -6.14 -7.99 3.79
CA GLN A 232 -5.65 -9.12 3.00
C GLN A 232 -5.54 -10.40 3.86
N ILE A 233 -5.03 -10.28 5.10
CA ILE A 233 -5.01 -11.39 6.06
C ILE A 233 -6.43 -11.91 6.30
N ARG A 234 -7.37 -11.01 6.61
CA ARG A 234 -8.77 -11.39 6.85
C ARG A 234 -9.38 -12.10 5.66
N TYR A 235 -9.12 -11.63 4.45
CA TYR A 235 -9.58 -12.27 3.22
C TYR A 235 -9.10 -13.72 3.14
N TYR A 236 -7.81 -13.99 3.39
CA TYR A 236 -7.29 -15.36 3.35
C TYR A 236 -7.83 -16.25 4.48
N CYS A 237 -7.90 -15.74 5.72
CA CYS A 237 -8.49 -16.49 6.83
C CYS A 237 -9.92 -16.91 6.53
N THR A 238 -10.72 -16.00 5.97
CA THR A 238 -12.13 -16.27 5.71
C THR A 238 -12.31 -17.17 4.48
N LYS A 239 -11.54 -16.94 3.42
CA LYS A 239 -11.58 -17.76 2.20
C LYS A 239 -11.18 -19.21 2.46
N ASP A 240 -10.11 -19.42 3.23
CA ASP A 240 -9.53 -20.74 3.44
C ASP A 240 -10.05 -21.40 4.74
N GLY A 241 -10.83 -20.68 5.56
CA GLY A 241 -11.40 -21.20 6.81
C GLY A 241 -10.36 -21.45 7.90
N VAL A 242 -9.31 -20.62 7.95
CA VAL A 242 -8.13 -20.82 8.81
C VAL A 242 -7.91 -19.66 9.78
N ALA A 243 -7.19 -19.92 10.86
CA ALA A 243 -6.83 -18.91 11.85
C ALA A 243 -5.83 -17.89 11.28
N ILE A 244 -5.71 -16.75 11.96
CA ILE A 244 -4.82 -15.65 11.56
C ILE A 244 -3.33 -16.03 11.58
N ASP A 245 -2.96 -16.89 12.53
CA ASP A 245 -1.58 -17.35 12.72
C ASP A 245 -1.29 -18.66 11.96
N GLU A 246 -2.20 -19.10 11.10
CA GLU A 246 -1.98 -20.28 10.25
C GLU A 246 -0.78 -20.04 9.33
N HIS A 247 0.13 -21.03 9.29
CA HIS A 247 1.40 -20.92 8.55
C HIS A 247 1.19 -20.55 7.08
N SER A 248 0.15 -21.08 6.45
CA SER A 248 -0.19 -20.77 5.05
C SER A 248 -0.57 -19.30 4.82
N VAL A 249 -1.24 -18.66 5.79
CA VAL A 249 -1.61 -17.24 5.74
C VAL A 249 -0.36 -16.38 5.88
N VAL A 250 0.45 -16.65 6.91
CA VAL A 250 1.71 -15.94 7.17
C VAL A 250 2.64 -16.02 5.96
N LEU A 251 2.81 -17.21 5.38
CA LEU A 251 3.67 -17.40 4.23
C LEU A 251 3.16 -16.62 3.01
N ARG A 252 1.86 -16.70 2.73
CA ARG A 252 1.24 -16.02 1.59
C ARG A 252 1.40 -14.51 1.71
N THR A 253 1.07 -13.92 2.86
CA THR A 253 1.16 -12.47 3.06
C THR A 253 2.60 -11.98 3.06
N ARG A 254 3.55 -12.72 3.64
CA ARG A 254 4.97 -12.33 3.58
C ARG A 254 5.52 -12.33 2.15
N THR A 255 5.07 -13.25 1.30
CA THR A 255 5.59 -13.41 -0.06
C THR A 255 5.00 -12.42 -1.06
N SER A 256 3.76 -11.99 -0.88
CA SER A 256 3.05 -11.11 -1.84
C SER A 256 3.19 -9.61 -1.57
N ASN A 257 3.75 -9.22 -0.42
CA ASN A 257 3.67 -7.83 0.06
C ASN A 257 5.04 -7.15 0.16
N ALA A 258 5.99 -7.51 -0.71
CA ALA A 258 7.35 -6.96 -0.68
C ALA A 258 7.37 -5.43 -0.85
N LEU A 259 6.54 -4.90 -1.74
CA LEU A 259 6.34 -3.45 -1.94
C LEU A 259 5.82 -2.80 -0.67
N ASP A 260 4.72 -3.31 -0.11
CA ASP A 260 4.07 -2.72 1.05
C ASP A 260 4.97 -2.77 2.29
N PHE A 261 5.73 -3.85 2.48
CA PHE A 261 6.72 -3.92 3.55
C PHE A 261 7.84 -2.90 3.38
N ALA A 262 8.34 -2.72 2.15
CA ALA A 262 9.36 -1.71 1.89
C ALA A 262 8.85 -0.31 2.20
N LEU A 263 7.62 0.00 1.77
CA LEU A 263 6.96 1.28 1.99
C LEU A 263 6.61 1.52 3.46
N LEU A 264 6.13 0.49 4.17
CA LEU A 264 5.92 0.54 5.63
C LEU A 264 7.21 0.88 6.37
N VAL A 265 8.34 0.26 6.03
CA VAL A 265 9.64 0.61 6.63
C VAL A 265 9.97 2.08 6.42
N GLN A 266 9.69 2.65 5.24
CA GLN A 266 9.96 4.08 4.98
C GLN A 266 9.12 5.00 5.88
N GLY A 267 7.84 4.71 6.03
CA GLY A 267 6.95 5.47 6.90
C GLY A 267 7.26 5.29 8.39
N LEU A 268 7.42 4.04 8.83
CA LEU A 268 7.66 3.68 10.22
C LEU A 268 8.93 4.31 10.80
N VAL A 269 10.01 4.41 10.01
CA VAL A 269 11.24 5.09 10.49
C VAL A 269 10.97 6.54 10.87
N GLY A 270 10.14 7.26 10.09
CA GLY A 270 9.75 8.63 10.40
C GLY A 270 8.89 8.72 11.67
N LEU A 271 7.86 7.87 11.76
CA LEU A 271 6.99 7.82 12.93
C LEU A 271 7.74 7.45 14.22
N LEU A 272 8.67 6.49 14.16
CA LEU A 272 9.49 6.07 15.30
C LEU A 272 10.42 7.19 15.77
N LYS A 273 10.98 8.00 14.86
CA LYS A 273 11.77 9.18 15.23
C LYS A 273 10.92 10.23 15.92
N ALA A 274 9.74 10.53 15.37
CA ALA A 274 8.81 11.47 15.99
C ALA A 274 8.34 10.99 17.36
N TYR A 275 8.05 9.69 17.50
CA TYR A 275 7.70 9.05 18.77
C TYR A 275 8.83 9.17 19.81
N ASP A 276 10.08 8.89 19.44
CA ASP A 276 11.26 9.06 20.31
C ASP A 276 11.46 10.52 20.74
N CYS A 277 11.26 11.48 19.83
CA CYS A 277 11.31 12.91 20.15
C CYS A 277 10.20 13.30 21.13
N ALA A 278 8.95 12.88 20.88
CA ALA A 278 7.80 13.16 21.73
C ALA A 278 7.94 12.54 23.13
N LEU A 279 8.51 11.34 23.22
CA LEU A 279 8.86 10.70 24.48
C LEU A 279 9.85 11.53 25.31
N ARG A 280 10.87 12.11 24.66
CA ARG A 280 11.89 12.92 25.35
C ARG A 280 11.39 14.30 25.73
N SER A 281 10.52 14.90 24.92
CA SER A 281 9.94 16.21 25.20
C SER A 281 8.76 16.16 26.17
N GLY A 282 8.21 14.97 26.44
CA GLY A 282 7.00 14.80 27.26
C GLY A 282 5.70 15.19 26.54
N ASP A 283 5.72 15.31 25.20
CA ASP A 283 4.52 15.57 24.40
C ASP A 283 3.68 14.30 24.29
N GLU A 284 2.78 14.10 25.26
CA GLU A 284 1.90 12.94 25.32
C GLU A 284 0.99 12.81 24.10
N ARG A 285 0.48 13.92 23.56
CA ARG A 285 -0.45 13.89 22.43
C ARG A 285 0.25 13.36 21.19
N THR A 286 1.41 13.92 20.84
CA THR A 286 2.19 13.46 19.69
C THR A 286 2.69 12.04 19.93
N ARG A 287 3.14 11.71 21.15
CA ARG A 287 3.56 10.35 21.52
C ARG A 287 2.48 9.33 21.22
N LEU A 288 1.25 9.54 21.71
CA LEU A 288 0.16 8.57 21.54
C LEU A 288 -0.34 8.51 20.10
N ASP A 289 -0.40 9.63 19.37
CA ASP A 289 -0.77 9.61 17.95
C ASP A 289 0.22 8.80 17.10
N MET A 290 1.53 8.97 17.37
CA MET A 290 2.58 8.19 16.70
C MET A 290 2.52 6.71 17.12
N ALA A 291 2.35 6.40 18.41
CA ALA A 291 2.26 5.03 18.90
C ALA A 291 1.11 4.26 18.24
N GLY A 292 -0.07 4.87 18.14
CA GLY A 292 -1.23 4.25 17.48
C GLY A 292 -0.98 3.98 16.00
N ALA A 293 -0.39 4.94 15.28
CA ALA A 293 -0.03 4.75 13.88
C ALA A 293 1.04 3.67 13.67
N ILE A 294 2.07 3.63 14.54
CA ILE A 294 3.10 2.58 14.53
C ILE A 294 2.47 1.20 14.75
N CYS A 295 1.58 1.06 15.75
CA CYS A 295 0.92 -0.20 16.06
C CYS A 295 0.03 -0.67 14.90
N GLN A 296 -0.70 0.23 14.23
CA GLN A 296 -1.44 -0.08 12.99
C GLN A 296 -0.50 -0.53 11.86
N GLY A 297 0.66 0.12 11.69
CA GLY A 297 1.63 -0.25 10.66
C GLY A 297 2.24 -1.64 10.83
N ILE A 298 2.59 -2.02 12.06
CA ILE A 298 3.18 -3.35 12.34
C ILE A 298 2.14 -4.46 12.48
N SER A 299 0.86 -4.12 12.57
CA SER A 299 -0.25 -5.06 12.85
C SER A 299 -0.39 -6.20 11.83
N VAL A 300 0.06 -5.99 10.60
CA VAL A 300 0.09 -7.02 9.55
C VAL A 300 0.90 -8.25 9.98
N ASP A 301 2.09 -8.02 10.51
CA ASP A 301 3.03 -9.09 10.86
C ASP A 301 3.93 -8.64 12.01
N PRO A 302 3.39 -8.62 13.25
CA PRO A 302 4.15 -8.14 14.40
C PRO A 302 5.42 -8.96 14.64
N GLU A 303 5.41 -10.27 14.33
CA GLU A 303 6.60 -11.11 14.43
C GLU A 303 7.70 -10.63 13.47
N LEU A 304 7.37 -10.38 12.20
CA LEU A 304 8.33 -9.91 11.20
C LEU A 304 8.90 -8.54 11.55
N PHE A 305 8.04 -7.60 11.95
CA PHE A 305 8.40 -6.22 12.20
C PHE A 305 9.08 -6.00 13.56
N LEU A 306 8.80 -6.85 14.56
CA LEU A 306 9.39 -6.74 15.89
C LEU A 306 10.51 -7.76 16.11
N ASN A 307 10.28 -9.04 15.84
CA ASN A 307 11.21 -10.11 16.26
C ASN A 307 12.08 -10.66 15.13
N ARG A 308 11.71 -10.47 13.85
CA ARG A 308 12.44 -10.98 12.68
C ARG A 308 12.88 -9.88 11.70
N VAL A 309 13.39 -8.77 12.24
CA VAL A 309 13.92 -7.65 11.43
C VAL A 309 15.02 -8.10 10.46
N ASP A 310 15.75 -9.16 10.81
CA ASP A 310 16.73 -9.81 9.96
C ASP A 310 16.11 -10.45 8.69
N LEU A 311 14.90 -11.02 8.80
CA LEU A 311 14.12 -11.52 7.66
C LEU A 311 13.37 -10.40 6.94
N LEU A 312 12.89 -9.37 7.66
CA LEU A 312 12.18 -8.22 7.09
C LEU A 312 13.01 -7.57 5.98
N SER A 313 14.33 -7.49 6.17
CA SER A 313 15.26 -7.03 5.15
C SER A 313 15.07 -7.79 3.83
N ALA A 314 15.15 -9.13 3.85
CA ALA A 314 15.00 -9.93 2.64
C ALA A 314 13.57 -9.91 2.07
N TYR A 315 12.54 -9.88 2.92
CA TYR A 315 11.15 -9.81 2.49
C TYR A 315 10.78 -8.48 1.82
N SER A 316 11.29 -7.36 2.33
CA SER A 316 11.04 -6.03 1.76
C SER A 316 11.92 -5.70 0.55
N MET A 317 12.97 -6.46 0.28
CA MET A 317 13.83 -6.21 -0.88
C MET A 317 13.18 -6.68 -2.19
N ILE A 318 13.26 -5.86 -3.25
CA ILE A 318 12.74 -6.15 -4.59
C ILE A 318 13.89 -6.09 -5.59
N GLU A 319 14.25 -7.22 -6.18
CA GLU A 319 15.49 -7.38 -6.96
C GLU A 319 15.63 -6.31 -8.06
N HIS A 320 14.61 -6.17 -8.92
CA HIS A 320 14.67 -5.27 -10.08
C HIS A 320 14.61 -3.78 -9.71
N VAL A 321 14.24 -3.43 -8.48
CA VAL A 321 14.18 -2.04 -8.01
C VAL A 321 15.46 -1.67 -7.25
N PHE A 322 15.94 -2.57 -6.39
CA PHE A 322 16.99 -2.27 -5.42
C PHE A 322 18.38 -2.76 -5.81
N ILE A 323 18.49 -3.62 -6.82
CA ILE A 323 19.78 -4.08 -7.37
C ILE A 323 19.98 -3.41 -8.74
N ALA A 324 21.17 -2.84 -8.97
CA ALA A 324 21.45 -2.11 -10.19
C ALA A 324 21.57 -3.05 -11.40
N GLU A 325 20.87 -2.74 -12.49
CA GLU A 325 20.92 -3.52 -13.75
C GLU A 325 22.24 -3.37 -14.51
N GLN A 326 23.07 -2.38 -14.18
CA GLN A 326 24.36 -2.14 -14.84
C GLN A 326 25.34 -3.31 -14.71
N ALA A 327 25.07 -4.30 -13.84
CA ALA A 327 25.79 -5.57 -13.80
C ALA A 327 25.32 -6.60 -14.87
N LYS A 328 24.25 -6.34 -15.63
CA LYS A 328 23.59 -7.34 -16.51
C LYS A 328 23.67 -7.04 -18.01
N GLN A 329 24.05 -5.83 -18.46
CA GLN A 329 23.87 -5.42 -19.88
C GLN A 329 25.13 -5.02 -20.68
N GLY A 330 26.34 -5.31 -20.21
CA GLY A 330 27.51 -5.29 -21.11
C GLY A 330 28.85 -5.20 -20.41
N ALA A 331 29.72 -6.18 -20.68
CA ALA A 331 31.20 -6.20 -20.65
C ALA A 331 31.97 -5.53 -19.49
N HIS A 332 31.32 -4.97 -18.48
CA HIS A 332 31.96 -4.48 -17.28
C HIS A 332 31.79 -5.53 -16.19
N GLU A 333 32.89 -6.22 -15.87
CA GLU A 333 33.07 -7.12 -14.74
C GLU A 333 32.97 -6.38 -13.39
N GLY A 334 31.86 -5.67 -13.17
CA GLY A 334 31.56 -5.00 -11.91
C GLY A 334 30.77 -5.92 -10.98
N PRO A 335 31.09 -5.98 -9.68
CA PRO A 335 30.28 -6.73 -8.72
C PRO A 335 28.87 -6.14 -8.65
N ALA A 336 27.86 -6.99 -8.41
CA ALA A 336 26.50 -6.53 -8.18
C ALA A 336 26.48 -5.44 -7.09
N ALA A 337 25.71 -4.37 -7.32
CA ALA A 337 25.60 -3.24 -6.41
C ALA A 337 24.14 -2.86 -6.18
N TYR A 338 23.85 -2.22 -5.04
CA TYR A 338 22.55 -1.62 -4.80
C TYR A 338 22.31 -0.45 -5.75
N SER A 339 21.08 -0.30 -6.24
CA SER A 339 20.60 0.93 -6.86
C SER A 339 20.56 2.09 -5.84
N PRO A 340 20.38 3.35 -6.24
CA PRO A 340 20.16 4.46 -5.29
C PRO A 340 19.00 4.20 -4.33
N LEU A 341 17.90 3.65 -4.84
CA LEU A 341 16.74 3.25 -4.04
C LEU A 341 17.10 2.11 -3.07
N GLY A 342 17.84 1.10 -3.54
CA GLY A 342 18.30 0.00 -2.69
C GLY A 342 19.21 0.46 -1.54
N ARG A 343 20.14 1.37 -1.81
CA ARG A 343 21.01 1.95 -0.76
C ARG A 343 20.20 2.69 0.29
N ARG A 344 19.20 3.47 -0.14
CA ARG A 344 18.30 4.17 0.78
C ARG A 344 17.50 3.17 1.62
N HIS A 345 16.93 2.13 1.01
CA HIS A 345 16.14 1.13 1.72
C HIS A 345 16.97 0.39 2.78
N VAL A 346 18.18 -0.05 2.44
CA VAL A 346 19.10 -0.69 3.40
C VAL A 346 19.45 0.24 4.57
N LYS A 347 19.63 1.54 4.31
CA LYS A 347 19.85 2.54 5.38
C LYS A 347 18.62 2.62 6.30
N LEU A 348 17.42 2.69 5.72
CA LEU A 348 16.17 2.75 6.48
C LEU A 348 15.95 1.49 7.31
N LEU A 349 16.24 0.29 6.80
CA LEU A 349 16.17 -0.96 7.57
C LEU A 349 17.10 -0.95 8.78
N LYS A 350 18.33 -0.44 8.63
CA LYS A 350 19.26 -0.28 9.75
C LYS A 350 18.74 0.70 10.80
N GLU A 351 18.20 1.83 10.35
CA GLU A 351 17.59 2.83 11.24
C GLU A 351 16.36 2.26 11.96
N TYR A 352 15.50 1.54 11.24
CA TYR A 352 14.32 0.87 11.76
C TYR A 352 14.66 -0.11 12.88
N GLY A 353 15.62 -1.02 12.64
CA GLY A 353 16.06 -1.99 13.65
C GLY A 353 16.54 -1.32 14.94
N ALA A 354 17.41 -0.31 14.81
CA ALA A 354 17.93 0.44 15.94
C ALA A 354 16.84 1.22 16.71
N LEU A 355 15.85 1.78 16.00
CA LEU A 355 14.72 2.50 16.61
C LEU A 355 13.80 1.53 17.36
N ILE A 356 13.42 0.41 16.76
CA ILE A 356 12.57 -0.58 17.42
C ILE A 356 13.29 -1.21 18.62
N ASP A 357 14.58 -1.57 18.52
CA ASP A 357 15.39 -2.02 19.67
C ASP A 357 15.27 -1.04 20.85
N ARG A 358 15.40 0.27 20.58
CA ARG A 358 15.35 1.31 21.62
C ARG A 358 13.93 1.55 22.16
N LEU A 359 12.91 1.52 21.31
CA LEU A 359 11.57 2.05 21.62
C LEU A 359 10.55 0.98 22.01
N THR A 360 10.88 -0.31 21.87
CA THR A 360 9.96 -1.44 22.15
C THR A 360 9.32 -1.34 23.54
N SER A 361 10.10 -1.08 24.59
CA SER A 361 9.57 -1.01 25.96
C SER A 361 8.58 0.15 26.16
N ALA A 362 8.83 1.30 25.52
CA ALA A 362 7.91 2.44 25.57
C ALA A 362 6.62 2.15 24.78
N LEU A 363 6.74 1.59 23.57
CA LEU A 363 5.58 1.19 22.77
C LEU A 363 4.70 0.18 23.51
N ARG A 364 5.31 -0.79 24.21
CA ARG A 364 4.56 -1.75 25.04
C ARG A 364 3.74 -1.08 26.14
N LYS A 365 4.25 0.00 26.74
CA LYS A 365 3.52 0.75 27.79
C LYS A 365 2.36 1.56 27.21
N ASP A 366 2.49 2.05 25.98
CA ASP A 366 1.44 2.82 25.31
C ASP A 366 0.39 1.91 24.65
N LEU A 367 0.75 0.67 24.27
CA LEU A 367 -0.14 -0.27 23.57
C LEU A 367 -1.54 -0.45 24.19
N PRO A 368 -1.71 -0.59 25.52
CA PRO A 368 -3.02 -0.77 26.13
C PRO A 368 -4.04 0.34 25.83
N ARG A 369 -3.57 1.53 25.38
CA ARG A 369 -4.44 2.64 24.96
C ARG A 369 -5.20 2.36 23.66
N PHE A 370 -4.75 1.39 22.86
CA PHE A 370 -5.31 1.04 21.56
C PHE A 370 -6.03 -0.31 21.59
N ARG A 371 -6.32 -0.85 22.78
CA ARG A 371 -7.00 -2.13 22.92
C ARG A 371 -8.42 -2.04 22.35
N PRO A 372 -8.83 -2.95 21.45
CA PRO A 372 -10.23 -3.05 21.02
C PRO A 372 -11.16 -3.19 22.22
N VAL A 373 -12.23 -2.41 22.23
CA VAL A 373 -13.27 -2.45 23.26
C VAL A 373 -14.48 -3.17 22.68
N ASP A 374 -15.11 -4.04 23.48
CA ASP A 374 -16.30 -4.78 23.04
C ASP A 374 -17.43 -3.82 22.64
N GLY A 375 -18.08 -4.11 21.51
CA GLY A 375 -19.10 -3.25 20.90
C GLY A 375 -18.58 -1.90 20.35
N GLY A 376 -17.28 -1.61 20.44
CA GLY A 376 -16.66 -0.38 19.96
C GLY A 376 -16.01 -0.52 18.58
N TYR A 377 -15.75 0.61 17.94
CA TYR A 377 -14.91 0.64 16.75
C TYR A 377 -13.42 0.56 17.11
N SER A 378 -12.68 -0.28 16.40
CA SER A 378 -11.21 -0.28 16.34
C SER A 378 -10.70 -0.28 14.89
N PRO A 379 -9.65 0.50 14.55
CA PRO A 379 -8.97 0.45 13.26
C PRO A 379 -8.42 -0.94 12.92
N TYR A 380 -8.14 -1.82 13.88
CA TYR A 380 -7.65 -3.18 13.58
C TYR A 380 -8.70 -4.07 12.91
N GLY A 381 -9.99 -3.74 13.06
CA GLY A 381 -11.11 -4.46 12.45
C GLY A 381 -11.64 -3.81 11.15
N VAL A 382 -11.04 -2.73 10.68
CA VAL A 382 -11.45 -2.14 9.40
C VAL A 382 -10.99 -3.05 8.26
N ILE A 383 -11.90 -3.37 7.34
CA ILE A 383 -11.60 -4.22 6.19
C ILE A 383 -11.91 -3.47 4.90
N PHE A 384 -10.92 -3.36 4.01
CA PHE A 384 -11.03 -2.75 2.68
C PHE A 384 -10.02 -3.37 1.70
N GLY A 385 -10.25 -3.21 0.40
CA GLY A 385 -9.29 -3.66 -0.62
C GLY A 385 -8.13 -2.68 -0.71
N LEU A 386 -8.16 -1.77 -1.69
CA LEU A 386 -7.20 -0.68 -1.81
C LEU A 386 -7.69 0.53 -0.97
N PRO A 387 -6.80 1.43 -0.51
CA PRO A 387 -7.22 2.65 0.18
C PRO A 387 -8.25 3.49 -0.58
N SER A 388 -8.20 3.51 -1.92
CA SER A 388 -9.22 4.16 -2.76
C SER A 388 -10.63 3.58 -2.55
N HIS A 389 -10.77 2.29 -2.22
CA HIS A 389 -12.08 1.67 -1.99
C HIS A 389 -12.81 2.26 -0.77
N LEU A 390 -12.09 2.82 0.21
CA LEU A 390 -12.72 3.50 1.35
C LEU A 390 -13.52 4.72 0.91
N ILE A 391 -12.95 5.54 0.03
CA ILE A 391 -13.65 6.72 -0.50
C ILE A 391 -14.86 6.31 -1.34
N GLU A 392 -14.75 5.20 -2.07
CA GLU A 392 -15.85 4.67 -2.84
C GLU A 392 -17.01 4.26 -1.91
N HIS A 393 -16.70 3.52 -0.85
CA HIS A 393 -17.70 3.10 0.12
C HIS A 393 -18.37 4.29 0.81
N MET A 394 -17.61 5.32 1.17
CA MET A 394 -18.14 6.57 1.72
C MET A 394 -19.09 7.27 0.74
N ALA A 395 -18.72 7.33 -0.54
CA ALA A 395 -19.56 7.95 -1.56
C ALA A 395 -20.85 7.17 -1.83
N LEU A 396 -20.78 5.85 -1.93
CA LEU A 396 -21.95 5.00 -2.15
C LEU A 396 -22.87 4.99 -0.92
N LYS A 397 -22.34 5.22 0.28
CA LYS A 397 -23.16 5.40 1.49
C LYS A 397 -24.06 6.63 1.40
N ALA A 398 -23.64 7.70 0.69
CA ALA A 398 -24.46 8.89 0.46
C ALA A 398 -25.72 8.63 -0.40
N LEU A 399 -25.88 7.43 -0.97
CA LEU A 399 -27.14 7.02 -1.61
C LEU A 399 -28.28 6.81 -0.59
N GLN A 400 -27.96 6.70 0.70
CA GLN A 400 -28.92 6.52 1.78
C GLN A 400 -29.28 7.87 2.41
N HIS A 401 -30.56 8.07 2.72
CA HIS A 401 -31.07 9.35 3.21
C HIS A 401 -30.54 9.72 4.61
N ASP A 402 -30.29 8.72 5.44
CA ASP A 402 -29.83 8.78 6.83
C ASP A 402 -28.35 8.42 6.96
N ALA A 403 -27.58 8.57 5.89
CA ALA A 403 -26.14 8.30 5.91
C ALA A 403 -25.44 9.17 6.96
N GLU A 404 -24.63 8.54 7.81
CA GLU A 404 -23.73 9.25 8.71
C GLU A 404 -22.66 9.97 7.89
N THR A 405 -22.56 11.29 8.09
CA THR A 405 -21.73 12.21 7.30
C THR A 405 -20.66 12.92 8.13
N ARG A 406 -20.62 12.69 9.45
CA ARG A 406 -19.65 13.36 10.35
C ARG A 406 -18.22 12.87 10.19
N PHE A 407 -18.04 11.63 9.74
CA PHE A 407 -16.73 10.99 9.65
C PHE A 407 -16.12 11.13 8.26
N SER A 408 -14.80 11.33 8.22
CA SER A 408 -13.98 11.37 7.02
C SER A 408 -13.01 10.19 6.95
N LEU A 409 -12.25 10.06 5.85
CA LEU A 409 -11.26 9.01 5.66
C LEU A 409 -10.26 8.93 6.84
N GLU A 410 -9.81 10.08 7.33
CA GLU A 410 -8.85 10.16 8.43
C GLU A 410 -9.42 9.53 9.70
N ASP A 411 -10.72 9.73 9.94
CA ASP A 411 -11.39 9.21 11.14
C ASP A 411 -11.32 7.69 11.17
N VAL A 412 -11.37 6.99 10.03
CA VAL A 412 -11.23 5.52 9.96
C VAL A 412 -10.03 5.00 10.76
N PHE A 413 -8.93 5.75 10.82
CA PHE A 413 -7.69 5.27 11.40
C PHE A 413 -7.36 5.87 12.76
N VAL A 414 -8.29 6.60 13.37
CA VAL A 414 -8.14 7.18 14.72
C VAL A 414 -8.92 6.35 15.72
N ASP A 415 -8.31 6.01 16.85
CA ASP A 415 -9.05 5.46 17.99
C ASP A 415 -9.78 6.59 18.71
N GLU A 416 -11.09 6.44 18.90
CA GLU A 416 -11.87 7.42 19.65
C GLU A 416 -12.01 7.00 21.11
N VAL A 417 -11.84 7.99 21.99
CA VAL A 417 -11.88 7.78 23.44
C VAL A 417 -13.32 7.82 23.99
N ASP A 418 -14.25 8.39 23.22
CA ASP A 418 -15.65 8.54 23.62
C ASP A 418 -16.52 7.40 23.06
N GLY A 419 -17.34 6.81 23.93
CA GLY A 419 -18.13 5.60 23.64
C GLY A 419 -19.24 5.83 22.62
N ASP A 420 -19.94 6.97 22.70
CA ASP A 420 -21.05 7.29 21.78
C ASP A 420 -20.54 7.52 20.36
N THR A 421 -19.40 8.21 20.23
CA THR A 421 -18.77 8.46 18.93
C THR A 421 -18.22 7.17 18.33
N SER A 422 -17.61 6.30 19.15
CA SER A 422 -17.13 4.97 18.74
C SER A 422 -18.24 4.07 18.21
N ALA A 423 -19.41 4.04 18.87
CA ALA A 423 -20.56 3.27 18.41
C ALA A 423 -21.14 3.81 17.07
N ALA A 424 -21.23 5.14 16.92
CA ALA A 424 -21.67 5.76 15.67
C ALA A 424 -20.71 5.44 14.51
N LYS A 425 -19.41 5.44 14.78
CA LYS A 425 -18.36 5.09 13.82
C LYS A 425 -18.39 3.62 13.42
N LEU A 426 -18.62 2.72 14.37
CA LEU A 426 -18.83 1.30 14.10
C LEU A 426 -20.04 1.10 13.18
N ALA A 427 -21.16 1.77 13.47
CA ALA A 427 -22.35 1.72 12.63
C ALA A 427 -22.09 2.27 11.21
N TRP A 428 -21.32 3.36 11.11
CA TRP A 428 -20.91 3.96 9.85
C TRP A 428 -20.08 2.99 9.00
N VAL A 429 -19.02 2.41 9.56
CA VAL A 429 -18.15 1.44 8.86
C VAL A 429 -18.90 0.17 8.49
N ASN A 430 -19.77 -0.34 9.35
CA ASN A 430 -20.66 -1.47 9.01
C ASN A 430 -21.62 -1.13 7.87
N GLY A 431 -22.06 0.13 7.81
CA GLY A 431 -22.96 0.64 6.78
C GLY A 431 -22.40 0.51 5.36
N TRP A 432 -21.09 0.64 5.18
CA TRP A 432 -20.40 0.46 3.89
C TRP A 432 -20.51 -0.95 3.34
N ARG A 433 -20.49 -1.91 4.26
CA ARG A 433 -20.32 -3.33 3.94
C ARG A 433 -21.64 -4.00 3.60
N ARG A 434 -22.75 -3.32 3.91
CA ARG A 434 -24.13 -3.68 3.57
C ARG A 434 -24.62 -2.98 2.30
N LEU A 435 -23.72 -2.37 1.52
CA LEU A 435 -24.10 -1.68 0.29
C LEU A 435 -24.53 -2.70 -0.79
N PRO A 436 -25.65 -2.48 -1.50
CA PRO A 436 -26.24 -3.47 -2.42
C PRO A 436 -25.36 -3.90 -3.61
N HIS A 437 -24.32 -3.13 -3.94
CA HIS A 437 -23.38 -3.45 -5.03
C HIS A 437 -22.29 -4.46 -4.59
N ILE A 438 -22.14 -4.69 -3.29
CA ILE A 438 -21.21 -5.67 -2.75
C ILE A 438 -21.90 -7.04 -2.85
N ASP A 439 -21.21 -8.01 -3.45
CA ASP A 439 -21.73 -9.37 -3.61
C ASP A 439 -22.14 -9.98 -2.25
N PRO A 440 -23.28 -10.70 -2.11
CA PRO A 440 -23.73 -11.23 -0.82
C PRO A 440 -22.80 -12.25 -0.16
N GLU A 441 -21.98 -12.98 -0.93
CA GLU A 441 -20.91 -13.81 -0.37
C GLU A 441 -19.81 -12.93 0.19
N VAL A 442 -19.44 -11.88 -0.55
CA VAL A 442 -18.52 -10.84 -0.08
C VAL A 442 -19.09 -10.25 1.21
N GLN A 443 -20.30 -9.69 1.25
CA GLN A 443 -20.94 -9.09 2.44
C GLN A 443 -20.82 -9.95 3.72
N ARG A 444 -21.01 -11.28 3.62
CA ARG A 444 -20.87 -12.22 4.75
C ARG A 444 -19.45 -12.29 5.34
N LEU A 445 -18.42 -11.97 4.55
CA LEU A 445 -17.02 -11.94 5.00
C LEU A 445 -16.68 -10.65 5.77
N TYR A 446 -17.52 -9.59 5.70
CA TYR A 446 -17.19 -8.25 6.17
C TYR A 446 -18.09 -7.69 7.29
N ASP A 447 -18.87 -8.48 8.06
CA ASP A 447 -19.34 -7.92 9.35
C ASP A 447 -18.14 -7.42 10.18
N TYR A 448 -18.29 -6.33 10.95
CA TYR A 448 -17.17 -5.82 11.76
C TYR A 448 -16.62 -6.92 12.67
N PRO A 449 -15.38 -7.39 12.43
CA PRO A 449 -14.91 -8.59 13.05
C PRO A 449 -14.21 -8.23 14.36
N GLN A 450 -14.98 -7.97 15.42
CA GLN A 450 -14.44 -7.64 16.75
C GLN A 450 -13.37 -8.64 17.18
N GLN A 451 -13.64 -9.94 17.06
CA GLN A 451 -12.66 -10.99 17.37
C GLN A 451 -11.38 -10.85 16.54
N PHE A 452 -11.48 -10.51 15.26
CA PHE A 452 -10.29 -10.31 14.42
C PHE A 452 -9.47 -9.08 14.85
N ALA A 453 -10.14 -7.98 15.25
CA ALA A 453 -9.47 -6.81 15.80
C ALA A 453 -8.71 -7.17 17.09
N GLU A 454 -9.33 -7.96 17.97
CA GLU A 454 -8.72 -8.47 19.20
C GLU A 454 -7.56 -9.43 18.91
N ASP A 455 -7.70 -10.32 17.93
CA ASP A 455 -6.64 -11.24 17.52
C ASP A 455 -5.42 -10.48 16.96
N ILE A 456 -5.66 -9.45 16.13
CA ILE A 456 -4.61 -8.56 15.62
C ILE A 456 -3.91 -7.85 16.78
N TYR A 457 -4.66 -7.25 17.71
CA TYR A 457 -4.10 -6.61 18.90
C TYR A 457 -3.27 -7.61 19.73
N GLY A 458 -3.80 -8.81 19.96
CA GLY A 458 -3.14 -9.86 20.73
C GLY A 458 -1.82 -10.32 20.09
N ARG A 459 -1.72 -10.35 18.76
CA ARG A 459 -0.45 -10.61 18.05
C ARG A 459 0.58 -9.51 18.33
N ILE A 460 0.18 -8.24 18.35
CA ILE A 460 1.08 -7.12 18.66
C ILE A 460 1.56 -7.22 20.11
N GLU A 461 0.64 -7.40 21.05
CA GLU A 461 0.94 -7.51 22.48
C GLU A 461 1.91 -8.66 22.78
N ARG A 462 1.65 -9.84 22.20
CA ARG A 462 2.49 -11.03 22.33
C ARG A 462 3.91 -10.76 21.82
N GLU A 463 4.06 -10.19 20.64
CA GLU A 463 5.37 -10.00 20.00
C GLU A 463 6.18 -8.85 20.63
N LEU A 464 5.51 -7.79 21.11
CA LEU A 464 6.17 -6.77 21.95
C LEU A 464 6.64 -7.38 23.28
N GLY A 465 5.82 -8.21 23.92
CA GLY A 465 6.17 -8.90 25.15
C GLY A 465 7.36 -9.86 24.98
N ARG A 466 7.40 -10.62 23.88
CA ARG A 466 8.50 -11.51 23.53
C ARG A 466 9.81 -10.75 23.33
N ARG A 467 9.77 -9.62 22.62
CA ARG A 467 10.96 -8.82 22.33
C ARG A 467 11.58 -8.20 23.58
N ASP A 468 10.73 -7.64 24.44
CA ASP A 468 11.13 -7.02 25.71
C ASP A 468 11.77 -8.04 26.65
N SER A 469 11.20 -9.25 26.75
CA SER A 469 11.72 -10.35 27.59
C SER A 469 13.06 -10.92 27.08
N ASN A 470 13.32 -10.88 25.78
CA ASN A 470 14.55 -11.40 25.17
C ASN A 470 15.79 -10.51 25.41
N THR A 471 15.63 -9.35 26.06
CA THR A 471 16.78 -8.52 26.47
C THR A 471 17.64 -9.21 27.55
N GLU A 472 17.04 -10.08 28.37
CA GLU A 472 17.74 -10.81 29.44
C GLU A 472 18.22 -12.21 29.01
N THR A 473 17.58 -12.82 28.01
CA THR A 473 18.00 -14.10 27.41
C THR A 473 18.09 -13.96 25.90
N ARG A 474 19.31 -13.76 25.36
CA ARG A 474 19.63 -13.76 23.91
C ARG A 474 19.35 -15.10 23.19
N GLY A 475 18.50 -15.96 23.74
CA GLY A 475 18.11 -17.27 23.21
C GLY A 475 16.92 -17.24 22.26
N GLY A 476 16.66 -16.11 21.58
CA GLY A 476 15.70 -16.09 20.46
C GLY A 476 16.08 -17.17 19.44
N SER A 477 15.09 -17.86 18.86
CA SER A 477 15.29 -18.87 17.83
C SER A 477 16.25 -18.33 16.78
N ARG A 478 17.48 -18.87 16.76
CA ARG A 478 18.53 -18.47 15.83
C ARG A 478 17.96 -18.54 14.41
N THR A 479 18.03 -17.44 13.65
CA THR A 479 17.73 -17.50 12.22
C THR A 479 18.78 -18.33 11.49
N GLY A 480 18.33 -19.23 10.63
CA GLY A 480 19.18 -20.05 9.78
C GLY A 480 20.00 -19.21 8.80
N ARG A 481 21.07 -19.80 8.29
CA ARG A 481 21.98 -19.17 7.32
C ARG A 481 21.88 -19.84 5.96
N LEU A 482 21.99 -19.03 4.91
CA LEU A 482 22.08 -19.50 3.54
C LEU A 482 23.56 -19.61 3.12
N TYR A 483 24.02 -20.81 2.83
CA TYR A 483 25.39 -21.08 2.40
C TYR A 483 25.44 -21.20 0.88
N LEU A 484 26.16 -20.27 0.25
CA LEU A 484 26.30 -20.21 -1.21
C LEU A 484 27.64 -20.86 -1.60
N VAL A 485 27.57 -22.00 -2.30
CA VAL A 485 28.75 -22.76 -2.74
C VAL A 485 29.03 -22.46 -4.21
N SER A 486 30.23 -21.92 -4.47
CA SER A 486 30.76 -21.79 -5.83
C SER A 486 31.05 -23.20 -6.36
N GLY A 487 30.68 -23.50 -7.61
CA GLY A 487 30.73 -24.86 -8.19
C GLY A 487 32.12 -25.49 -8.36
N ASP A 488 33.10 -25.11 -7.57
CA ASP A 488 34.45 -25.66 -7.59
C ASP A 488 34.52 -26.92 -6.71
N PRO A 489 34.70 -28.12 -7.28
CA PRO A 489 34.55 -29.40 -6.57
C PRO A 489 35.49 -29.57 -5.35
N GLU A 490 36.65 -28.91 -5.36
CA GLU A 490 37.68 -29.08 -4.31
C GLU A 490 37.32 -28.38 -2.98
N THR A 491 36.39 -27.41 -2.99
CA THR A 491 35.99 -26.71 -1.76
C THR A 491 34.89 -27.46 -0.97
N ASP A 492 34.31 -28.50 -1.56
CA ASP A 492 33.12 -29.19 -1.02
C ASP A 492 33.46 -30.19 0.11
N LEU A 493 34.74 -30.57 0.27
CA LEU A 493 35.18 -31.59 1.24
C LEU A 493 35.27 -31.12 2.70
N LYS A 494 35.16 -29.82 2.98
CA LYS A 494 35.30 -29.26 4.34
C LYS A 494 34.05 -28.57 4.89
N THR A 495 32.94 -28.51 4.14
CA THR A 495 31.70 -27.90 4.64
C THR A 495 30.85 -28.98 5.33
N PRO A 496 30.68 -28.96 6.66
CA PRO A 496 29.91 -29.99 7.37
C PRO A 496 28.44 -30.00 6.92
N ALA A 497 27.81 -31.18 6.98
CA ALA A 497 26.38 -31.58 7.08
C ALA A 497 25.20 -30.59 6.87
N ILE A 498 25.36 -29.47 6.16
CA ILE A 498 24.28 -28.51 5.89
C ILE A 498 23.40 -29.08 4.78
N PRO A 499 22.08 -29.26 5.00
CA PRO A 499 21.17 -29.79 3.98
C PRO A 499 21.13 -28.90 2.74
N GLU A 500 21.07 -29.54 1.57
CA GLU A 500 20.77 -28.83 0.33
C GLU A 500 19.33 -28.29 0.36
N LEU A 501 19.14 -27.08 -0.19
CA LEU A 501 17.83 -26.46 -0.23
C LEU A 501 16.87 -27.29 -1.10
N PRO A 502 15.67 -27.66 -0.60
CA PRO A 502 14.71 -28.45 -1.37
C PRO A 502 14.29 -27.79 -2.69
N SER A 503 14.09 -28.62 -3.73
CA SER A 503 13.74 -28.15 -5.08
C SER A 503 12.44 -27.36 -5.18
N ARG A 504 11.51 -27.52 -4.22
CA ARG A 504 10.25 -26.76 -4.16
C ARG A 504 10.43 -25.25 -4.03
N TYR A 505 11.58 -24.80 -3.52
CA TYR A 505 11.90 -23.38 -3.38
C TYR A 505 12.49 -22.77 -4.67
N PHE A 506 12.69 -23.58 -5.70
CA PHE A 506 13.08 -23.13 -7.03
C PHE A 506 11.88 -23.21 -7.97
N GLY A 507 11.63 -22.13 -8.72
CA GLY A 507 10.72 -22.14 -9.86
C GLY A 507 11.51 -22.04 -11.16
N SER A 508 11.14 -22.78 -12.20
CA SER A 508 11.89 -22.77 -13.46
C SER A 508 11.00 -22.86 -14.70
N SER A 509 11.38 -22.11 -15.74
CA SER A 509 10.86 -22.28 -17.11
C SER A 509 11.73 -23.19 -17.98
N ASP A 510 12.88 -23.64 -17.45
CA ASP A 510 13.77 -24.59 -18.11
C ASP A 510 13.21 -26.01 -17.97
N LYS A 511 12.73 -26.57 -19.08
CA LYS A 511 12.08 -27.88 -19.11
C LYS A 511 13.00 -29.01 -18.65
N GLN A 512 14.32 -28.90 -18.85
CA GLN A 512 15.27 -29.94 -18.44
C GLN A 512 15.42 -29.97 -16.91
N ILE A 513 15.46 -28.79 -16.28
CA ILE A 513 15.56 -28.64 -14.82
C ILE A 513 14.28 -29.11 -14.13
N VAL A 514 13.12 -28.77 -14.70
CA VAL A 514 11.82 -29.26 -14.23
C VAL A 514 11.72 -30.78 -14.38
N ALA A 515 12.11 -31.33 -15.54
CA ALA A 515 12.11 -32.78 -15.77
C ALA A 515 13.03 -33.53 -14.79
N ALA A 516 14.15 -32.91 -14.39
CA ALA A 516 15.05 -33.42 -13.37
C ALA A 516 14.54 -33.24 -11.93
N LYS A 517 13.33 -32.70 -11.73
CA LYS A 517 12.70 -32.42 -10.41
C LYS A 517 13.54 -31.48 -9.52
N LYS A 518 14.35 -30.62 -10.14
CA LYS A 518 15.21 -29.63 -9.46
C LYS A 518 14.51 -28.28 -9.22
N ALA A 519 13.36 -28.06 -9.85
CA ALA A 519 12.52 -26.87 -9.65
C ALA A 519 11.06 -27.19 -9.99
N GLU A 520 10.14 -26.41 -9.42
CA GLU A 520 8.73 -26.42 -9.82
C GLU A 520 8.54 -25.76 -11.20
N PRO A 521 7.56 -26.23 -11.99
CA PRO A 521 7.28 -25.69 -13.32
C PRO A 521 6.69 -24.28 -13.23
N PHE A 522 7.27 -23.36 -13.97
CA PHE A 522 6.73 -22.03 -14.23
C PHE A 522 6.83 -21.72 -15.71
N ASP A 523 5.90 -20.92 -16.25
CA ASP A 523 6.15 -20.27 -17.53
C ASP A 523 6.99 -18.99 -17.33
N ARG A 524 7.64 -18.53 -18.41
CA ARG A 524 8.52 -17.36 -18.36
C ARG A 524 7.75 -16.09 -17.97
N ALA A 525 6.52 -15.90 -18.46
CA ALA A 525 5.73 -14.71 -18.16
C ALA A 525 5.33 -14.67 -16.68
N GLN A 526 5.01 -15.82 -16.09
CA GLN A 526 4.73 -15.97 -14.67
C GLN A 526 5.95 -15.63 -13.81
N LEU A 527 7.15 -16.09 -14.19
CA LEU A 527 8.39 -15.75 -13.49
C LEU A 527 8.66 -14.24 -13.53
N LEU A 528 8.56 -13.62 -14.70
CA LEU A 528 8.81 -12.17 -14.84
C LEU A 528 7.79 -11.34 -14.06
N ARG A 529 6.51 -11.73 -14.09
CA ARG A 529 5.46 -11.06 -13.30
C ARG A 529 5.71 -11.17 -11.80
N LYS A 530 6.02 -12.37 -11.31
CA LYS A 530 6.33 -12.58 -9.88
C LYS A 530 7.64 -11.90 -9.45
N ARG A 531 8.61 -11.72 -10.36
CA ARG A 531 9.80 -10.88 -10.14
C ARG A 531 9.43 -9.40 -9.98
N GLN A 532 8.48 -8.91 -10.77
CA GLN A 532 7.96 -7.54 -10.64
C GLN A 532 7.24 -7.35 -9.31
N GLU A 533 6.49 -8.34 -8.85
CA GLU A 533 5.81 -8.30 -7.53
C GLU A 533 6.76 -8.55 -6.33
N GLY A 534 8.04 -8.89 -6.59
CA GLY A 534 9.02 -9.13 -5.53
C GLY A 534 8.85 -10.45 -4.78
N HIS A 535 8.25 -11.48 -5.41
CA HIS A 535 8.06 -12.81 -4.80
C HIS A 535 9.35 -13.64 -4.70
N PHE A 536 10.38 -13.25 -5.44
CA PHE A 536 11.64 -13.98 -5.53
C PHE A 536 12.78 -13.22 -4.86
N LEU A 537 13.74 -13.97 -4.32
CA LEU A 537 15.01 -13.44 -3.83
C LEU A 537 15.96 -13.13 -4.99
N VAL A 538 15.98 -13.99 -6.00
CA VAL A 538 16.76 -13.81 -7.22
C VAL A 538 16.10 -14.54 -8.38
N ILE A 539 16.22 -13.98 -9.59
CA ILE A 539 15.95 -14.67 -10.85
C ILE A 539 17.15 -14.55 -11.79
N TYR A 540 17.47 -15.64 -12.50
CA TYR A 540 18.56 -15.67 -13.47
C TYR A 540 18.24 -16.56 -14.66
N GLU A 541 18.92 -16.31 -15.76
CA GLU A 541 18.76 -17.03 -17.02
C GLU A 541 19.69 -18.25 -17.08
N THR A 542 19.22 -19.33 -17.69
CA THR A 542 19.98 -20.54 -18.03
C THR A 542 19.95 -20.76 -19.54
N LEU A 543 20.72 -21.73 -20.04
CA LEU A 543 20.68 -22.11 -21.45
C LEU A 543 19.28 -22.55 -21.94
N GLY A 544 18.45 -23.11 -21.04
CA GLY A 544 17.14 -23.65 -21.36
C GLY A 544 15.95 -22.82 -20.88
N GLY A 545 16.16 -21.71 -20.16
CA GLY A 545 15.07 -20.91 -19.61
C GLY A 545 15.51 -19.99 -18.48
N TRP A 546 14.65 -19.86 -17.46
CA TRP A 546 14.87 -19.01 -16.29
C TRP A 546 14.65 -19.81 -15.02
N ILE A 547 15.44 -19.52 -13.98
CA ILE A 547 15.26 -20.06 -12.63
C ILE A 547 15.05 -18.90 -11.65
N ALA A 548 14.14 -19.08 -10.70
CA ALA A 548 13.90 -18.17 -9.60
C ALA A 548 13.99 -18.87 -8.24
N LEU A 549 14.53 -18.18 -7.24
CA LEU A 549 14.54 -18.61 -5.84
C LEU A 549 13.41 -17.92 -5.07
N LYS A 550 12.50 -18.70 -4.49
CA LYS A 550 11.30 -18.20 -3.80
C LYS A 550 11.60 -17.65 -2.40
N LYS A 551 10.90 -16.58 -2.00
CA LYS A 551 11.00 -16.01 -0.64
C LYS A 551 10.41 -16.89 0.45
N GLU A 552 9.65 -17.93 0.10
CA GLU A 552 9.03 -18.86 1.06
C GLU A 552 10.08 -19.50 1.99
N LEU A 553 11.29 -19.77 1.47
CA LEU A 553 12.40 -20.33 2.25
C LEU A 553 12.80 -19.45 3.44
N LEU A 554 12.57 -18.13 3.37
CA LEU A 554 12.92 -17.21 4.44
C LEU A 554 12.14 -17.52 5.72
N THR A 555 10.87 -17.93 5.62
CA THR A 555 10.05 -18.33 6.77
C THR A 555 10.15 -19.83 7.02
N GLU A 556 10.04 -20.67 5.98
CA GLU A 556 9.95 -22.12 6.17
C GLU A 556 11.28 -22.78 6.56
N VAL A 557 12.41 -22.18 6.19
CA VAL A 557 13.74 -22.77 6.39
C VAL A 557 14.55 -21.89 7.34
N LEU A 558 14.91 -20.69 6.90
CA LEU A 558 15.73 -19.78 7.72
C LEU A 558 14.94 -19.30 8.95
N GLY A 559 13.64 -19.08 8.77
CA GLY A 559 12.64 -18.74 9.77
C GLY A 559 12.61 -19.72 10.93
N ALA A 560 12.62 -21.01 10.58
CA ALA A 560 12.64 -22.14 11.51
C ALA A 560 14.03 -22.40 12.16
N GLY A 561 15.04 -21.61 11.81
CA GLY A 561 16.40 -21.76 12.32
C GLY A 561 17.25 -22.81 11.61
N CYS A 562 16.79 -23.32 10.47
CA CYS A 562 17.51 -24.28 9.67
C CYS A 562 18.49 -23.56 8.72
N ASP A 563 19.77 -23.94 8.79
CA ASP A 563 20.74 -23.58 7.78
C ASP A 563 20.45 -24.34 6.48
N ALA A 564 20.73 -23.73 5.32
CA ALA A 564 20.52 -24.35 4.01
C ALA A 564 21.67 -24.03 3.04
N ARG A 565 22.00 -24.99 2.17
CA ARG A 565 23.04 -24.87 1.15
C ARG A 565 22.41 -24.72 -0.23
N ILE A 566 22.92 -23.78 -1.03
CA ILE A 566 22.64 -23.71 -2.47
C ILE A 566 23.96 -23.84 -3.23
N ALA A 567 24.01 -24.79 -4.17
CA ALA A 567 25.14 -25.02 -5.05
C ALA A 567 24.76 -24.72 -6.52
N GLY A 568 25.78 -24.41 -7.34
CA GLY A 568 25.60 -24.30 -8.80
C GLY A 568 24.88 -23.04 -9.28
N LEU A 569 24.79 -22.00 -8.45
CA LEU A 569 24.28 -20.70 -8.90
C LEU A 569 25.33 -19.99 -9.78
N PRO A 570 24.90 -19.27 -10.83
CA PRO A 570 25.79 -18.37 -11.55
C PRO A 570 26.26 -17.24 -10.64
N ARG A 571 27.43 -16.68 -10.94
CA ARG A 571 28.09 -15.67 -10.10
C ARG A 571 27.19 -14.46 -9.84
N GLU A 572 26.48 -13.99 -10.85
CA GLU A 572 25.59 -12.83 -10.75
C GLU A 572 24.42 -13.10 -9.79
N ALA A 573 23.89 -14.32 -9.77
CA ALA A 573 22.83 -14.71 -8.85
C ALA A 573 23.34 -14.81 -7.41
N VAL A 574 24.57 -15.32 -7.21
CA VAL A 574 25.23 -15.33 -5.90
C VAL A 574 25.42 -13.91 -5.37
N GLU A 575 25.90 -12.99 -6.20
CA GLU A 575 26.12 -11.61 -5.82
C GLU A 575 24.80 -10.88 -5.53
N ALA A 576 23.76 -11.08 -6.35
CA ALA A 576 22.43 -10.53 -6.08
C ALA A 576 21.85 -11.07 -4.76
N LEU A 577 21.96 -12.37 -4.48
CA LEU A 577 21.52 -12.95 -3.21
C LEU A 577 22.28 -12.38 -2.02
N ARG A 578 23.58 -12.11 -2.14
CA ARG A 578 24.35 -11.45 -1.06
C ARG A 578 23.85 -10.05 -0.76
N LEU A 579 23.28 -9.33 -1.73
CA LEU A 579 22.67 -8.04 -1.51
C LEU A 579 21.26 -8.19 -0.92
N MET A 580 20.42 -9.03 -1.51
CA MET A 580 19.04 -9.26 -1.08
C MET A 580 18.95 -9.86 0.33
N CYS A 581 19.91 -10.72 0.69
CA CYS A 581 19.96 -11.48 1.94
C CYS A 581 21.26 -11.22 2.71
N ARG A 582 21.76 -9.97 2.74
CA ARG A 582 23.07 -9.61 3.29
C ARG A 582 23.33 -10.14 4.70
N SER A 583 22.33 -10.08 5.57
CA SER A 583 22.40 -10.54 6.95
C SER A 583 22.18 -12.05 7.09
N LEU A 584 21.85 -12.79 6.02
CA LEU A 584 21.46 -14.20 6.07
C LEU A 584 22.43 -15.11 5.27
N CYS A 585 23.14 -14.56 4.30
CA CYS A 585 24.08 -15.30 3.46
C CYS A 585 25.48 -15.43 4.10
N ASN A 586 26.03 -16.63 4.09
CA ASN A 586 27.43 -16.91 4.37
C ASN A 586 28.12 -17.47 3.12
N THR A 587 29.35 -17.04 2.88
CA THR A 587 30.20 -17.63 1.85
C THR A 587 31.12 -18.65 2.48
N CYS A 588 31.11 -19.89 1.99
CA CYS A 588 32.22 -20.80 2.22
C CYS A 588 33.40 -20.32 1.37
N ALA A 589 34.10 -19.28 1.82
CA ALA A 589 35.41 -18.99 1.27
C ALA A 589 36.41 -19.97 1.88
N PRO A 590 37.28 -20.64 1.11
CA PRO A 590 38.41 -21.33 1.70
C PRO A 590 39.28 -20.29 2.43
N PRO A 591 39.83 -20.60 3.62
CA PRO A 591 40.78 -19.72 4.26
C PRO A 591 41.95 -19.49 3.29
N LEU A 592 42.26 -18.23 3.01
CA LEU A 592 43.46 -17.87 2.27
C LEU A 592 44.67 -18.40 3.06
N ILE A 593 45.24 -19.50 2.60
CA ILE A 593 46.53 -19.98 3.10
C ILE A 593 47.54 -18.96 2.58
N GLU A 594 47.99 -18.06 3.45
CA GLU A 594 49.22 -17.31 3.23
C GLU A 594 50.34 -18.32 3.01
N LYS A 595 50.82 -18.43 1.77
CA LYS A 595 52.06 -19.13 1.47
C LYS A 595 53.19 -18.30 2.09
N SER A 596 53.66 -18.73 3.24
CA SER A 596 54.93 -18.32 3.87
C SER A 596 56.11 -18.66 2.99
#